data_AF-R0K630-F1
#
_entry.id   AF-R0K630-F1
#
_cell.length_a   1.000
_cell.length_b   1.000
_cell.length_c   1.000
_cell.angle_alpha   90.00
_cell.angle_beta   90.00
_cell.angle_gamma   90.00
#
_symmetry.space_group_name_H-M   'P 1'
#
loop_
_entity.id
_entity.type
_entity.pdbx_description
1 polymer ?
#
loop_
_entity_poly.entity_id
_entity_poly.type
_entity_poly.pdbx_seq_one_letter_code
_entity_poly.pdbx_strand_id
1 'polypeptide(L)' 'QVPMILVGNKCDLEEERVVGKEQGQNLARQWCNCAFLESSAKSKINVNEV' A
#
# COMPACT_ATOMS: atom_id res chain seq x y z
N GLN A 1 15.65 -3.64 -14.71
CA GLN A 1 14.86 -3.22 -13.53
C GLN A 1 13.41 -3.14 -13.99
N VAL A 2 12.46 -3.66 -13.22
CA VAL A 2 11.03 -3.66 -13.59
C VAL A 2 10.32 -2.61 -12.74
N PRO A 3 9.52 -1.71 -13.34
CA PRO A 3 8.71 -0.76 -12.57
C PRO A 3 7.67 -1.53 -11.76
N MET A 4 7.70 -1.36 -10.44
CA MET A 4 6.82 -2.03 -9.49
C MET A 4 6.35 -1.06 -8.41
N ILE A 5 5.11 -1.26 -7.96
CA ILE A 5 4.50 -0.53 -6.85
C ILE A 5 3.86 -1.54 -5.88
N LEU A 6 4.06 -1.32 -4.58
CA LEU A 6 3.44 -2.09 -3.52
C LEU A 6 2.15 -1.38 -3.07
N VAL A 7 1.02 -2.09 -3.10
CA VAL A 7 -0.29 -1.51 -2.78
C VAL A 7 -0.93 -2.26 -1.61
N GLY A 8 -1.06 -1.58 -0.47
CA GLY A 8 -1.84 -2.05 0.69
C GLY A 8 -3.32 -1.76 0.48
N ASN A 9 -4.06 -2.68 -0.13
CA ASN A 9 -5.50 -2.50 -0.37
C ASN A 9 -6.34 -2.73 0.91
N LYS A 10 -7.61 -2.29 0.89
CA LYS A 10 -8.59 -2.36 1.98
C LYS A 10 -8.26 -1.47 3.18
N CYS A 11 -7.64 -0.32 2.95
CA CYS A 11 -7.32 0.63 4.01
C CYS A 11 -8.57 1.26 4.68
N ASP A 12 -9.77 0.99 4.16
CA ASP A 12 -11.04 1.34 4.81
C ASP A 12 -11.36 0.49 6.06
N LEU A 13 -10.75 -0.69 6.20
CA LEU A 13 -10.93 -1.58 7.35
C LEU A 13 -9.91 -1.29 8.45
N GLU A 14 -9.88 -0.05 8.95
CA GLU A 14 -8.88 0.39 9.94
C GLU A 14 -9.00 -0.37 11.28
N GLU A 15 -10.22 -0.71 11.69
CA GLU A 15 -10.47 -1.50 12.92
C GLU A 15 -9.98 -2.95 12.81
N GLU A 16 -9.88 -3.49 11.59
CA GLU A 16 -9.36 -4.83 11.31
C GLU A 16 -7.88 -4.80 10.86
N ARG A 17 -7.22 -3.65 10.99
CA ARG A 17 -5.84 -3.48 10.53
C ARG A 17 -4.89 -4.36 11.33
N VAL A 18 -4.21 -5.27 10.63
CA VAL A 18 -3.12 -6.09 11.16
C VAL A 18 -1.75 -5.71 10.61
N VAL A 19 -1.71 -5.01 9.47
CA VAL A 19 -0.47 -4.48 8.87
C VAL A 19 -0.48 -2.96 9.00
N GLY A 20 0.47 -2.44 9.76
CA GLY A 20 0.69 -1.01 9.89
C GLY A 20 1.31 -0.40 8.63
N LYS A 21 1.01 0.89 8.38
CA LYS A 21 1.59 1.66 7.26
C LYS A 21 3.10 1.58 7.20
N GLU A 22 3.76 1.67 8.35
CA GLU A 22 5.22 1.62 8.46
C GLU A 22 5.79 0.27 7.99
N GLN A 23 5.10 -0.85 8.26
CA GLN A 23 5.54 -2.17 7.80
C GLN A 23 5.52 -2.26 6.28
N GLY A 24 4.48 -1.73 5.63
CA GLY A 24 4.40 -1.64 4.17
C GLY A 24 5.49 -0.74 3.57
N GLN A 25 5.72 0.43 4.17
CA GLN A 25 6.80 1.33 3.76
C GLN A 25 8.19 0.70 3.91
N ASN A 26 8.45 -0.01 5.01
CA ASN A 26 9.72 -0.68 5.25
C ASN A 26 9.93 -1.83 4.26
N LEU A 27 8.89 -2.59 3.92
CA LEU A 27 8.97 -3.63 2.89
C LEU A 27 9.28 -3.03 1.51
N ALA A 28 8.63 -1.92 1.16
CA ALA A 28 8.88 -1.24 -0.11
C ALA A 28 10.32 -0.71 -0.22
N ARG A 29 10.88 -0.17 0.88
CA ARG A 29 12.30 0.19 0.98
C ARG A 29 13.22 -1.02 0.74
N GLN A 30 12.89 -2.18 1.31
CA GLN A 30 13.65 -3.42 1.13
C GLN A 30 13.62 -3.94 -0.32
N TRP A 31 12.53 -3.73 -1.05
CA TRP A 31 12.37 -4.14 -2.45
C TRP A 31 13.02 -3.17 -3.46
N CYS A 32 14.22 -2.69 -3.12
CA CYS A 32 14.95 -1.69 -3.90
C CYS A 32 14.23 -0.33 -3.96
N ASN A 33 13.65 0.10 -2.84
CA ASN A 33 12.97 1.40 -2.73
C ASN A 33 11.83 1.57 -3.73
N CYS A 34 10.98 0.54 -3.87
CA CYS A 34 9.80 0.60 -4.71
C CYS A 34 8.75 1.57 -4.13
N ALA A 35 7.84 2.05 -4.97
CA ALA A 35 6.75 2.92 -4.52
C ALA A 35 5.79 2.12 -3.63
N PHE A 36 5.19 2.78 -2.63
CA PHE A 36 4.19 2.20 -1.73
C PHE A 36 2.99 3.12 -1.60
N LEU A 37 1.78 2.57 -1.67
CA LEU A 37 0.57 3.28 -1.29
C LEU A 37 -0.45 2.36 -0.63
N GLU A 38 -1.39 2.96 0.11
CA GLU A 38 -2.56 2.25 0.62
C GLU A 38 -3.80 2.68 -0.16
N SER A 39 -4.60 1.70 -0.60
CA SER A 39 -5.79 1.96 -1.38
C SER A 39 -7.01 1.26 -0.80
N SER A 40 -8.19 1.70 -1.21
CA SER A 40 -9.44 0.98 -0.97
C SER A 40 -10.27 1.02 -2.24
N ALA A 41 -10.41 -0.14 -2.89
CA ALA A 41 -11.32 -0.28 -4.01
C ALA A 41 -12.79 -0.03 -3.60
N LYS A 42 -13.16 -0.36 -2.35
CA LYS A 42 -14.51 -0.20 -1.82
C LYS A 42 -14.86 1.26 -1.56
N SER A 43 -13.94 1.99 -0.93
CA SER A 43 -14.12 3.41 -0.57
C SER A 43 -13.55 4.37 -1.61
N LYS A 44 -13.08 3.85 -2.76
CA LYS A 44 -12.43 4.60 -3.84
C LYS A 44 -11.23 5.45 -3.39
N ILE A 45 -10.48 4.96 -2.40
CA ILE A 45 -9.28 5.64 -1.89
C ILE A 45 -8.10 5.24 -2.75
N ASN A 46 -7.41 6.23 -3.32
CA ASN A 46 -6.20 6.09 -4.13
C ASN A 46 -6.31 5.10 -5.30
N VAL A 47 -7.51 4.86 -5.82
CA VAL A 47 -7.74 3.90 -6.93
C VAL A 47 -7.16 4.42 -8.24
N ASN A 48 -7.11 5.75 -8.44
CA ASN A 48 -6.54 6.38 -9.64
C ASN A 48 -5.04 6.75 -9.48
N GLU A 49 -4.48 6.55 -8.28
CA GLU A 49 -3.08 6.87 -7.96
C GLU A 49 -2.17 5.63 -7.98
N VAL A 50 -2.76 4.45 -8.19
CA VAL A 50 -2.06 3.17 -8.46
C VAL A 50 -1.71 3.08 -9.94
#